data_AF-A0A2S2NE35-F1
#
_entry.id   AF-A0A2S2NE35-F1
#
_cell.length_a   1.000
_cell.length_b   1.000
_cell.length_c   1.000
_cell.angle_alpha   90.00
_cell.angle_beta   90.00
_cell.angle_gamma   90.00
#
_symmetry.space_group_name_H-M   'P 1'
#
loop_
_entity.id
_entity.type
_entity.pdbx_description
1 polymer ?
#
loop_
_entity_poly.entity_id
_entity_poly.type
_entity_poly.pdbx_seq_one_letter_code
_entity_poly.pdbx_strand_id
1 'polypeptide(L)'
;MKKIQKSVSMADVVAAAAEPDELDDIDKVRDDLQSAKQMLALELRSKEALERENKRLLARVANLQEELKDKSTGTSGPMRSDTDQQLINKLKAEATEADHIVKDMEQKYHVTAEELDSTRRKLESAWLRNQKLELELKAALSSRVVAQQPVPRQMSMKKLSVMPSVEHLSEEEEEDEDEDDDDSSDGSSDASQEIDEARRTARELKLLEVKLKAVRDKQNSALKDRRMYKQELAKKQKELKSEKKKYKILQKEVDKMAKLMRDTDEEEEDEEEEEEEEEEEESESSESEESDDEPQSEGEAPASATPEQKKDNLCRRSKYYEGRLTSLKKGNYLLKANVERLQDDVNKQKEMSLVLQEDLNSVLAELG
;
A
#
# COMPACT_ATOMS: atom_id res chain seq x y z
N MET A 1 77.95 14.69 -35.91
CA MET A 1 76.58 15.04 -35.51
C MET A 1 76.00 13.91 -34.68
N LYS A 2 75.95 14.06 -33.35
CA LYS A 2 75.33 13.10 -32.42
C LYS A 2 73.94 13.62 -32.06
N LYS A 3 72.91 12.78 -32.25
CA LYS A 3 71.52 13.05 -31.85
C LYS A 3 71.41 12.91 -30.33
N ILE A 4 70.85 13.92 -29.68
CA ILE A 4 70.49 13.91 -28.26
C ILE A 4 69.09 13.28 -28.15
N GLN A 5 69.02 12.13 -27.50
CA GLN A 5 67.78 11.47 -27.10
C GLN A 5 67.37 12.08 -25.76
N LYS A 6 66.23 12.79 -25.72
CA LYS A 6 65.68 13.34 -24.48
C LYS A 6 65.10 12.18 -23.66
N SER A 7 65.67 11.95 -22.49
CA SER A 7 65.17 11.02 -21.47
C SER A 7 63.90 11.57 -20.83
N VAL A 8 62.80 10.82 -20.94
CA VAL A 8 61.59 11.02 -20.13
C VAL A 8 61.89 10.54 -18.71
N SER A 9 61.53 11.36 -17.72
CA SER A 9 61.79 11.16 -16.31
C SER A 9 61.01 9.97 -15.75
N MET A 10 61.68 9.14 -14.96
CA MET A 10 61.11 7.96 -14.29
C MET A 10 60.23 8.33 -13.06
N ALA A 11 60.00 9.63 -12.82
CA ALA A 11 59.18 10.13 -11.72
C ALA A 11 57.67 10.12 -12.03
N ASP A 12 57.26 10.24 -13.30
CA ASP A 12 55.83 10.29 -13.68
C ASP A 12 55.14 8.91 -13.72
N VAL A 13 55.90 7.82 -13.64
CA VAL A 13 55.31 6.45 -13.65
C VAL A 13 55.06 5.94 -12.23
N VAL A 14 55.64 6.57 -11.20
CA VAL A 14 55.56 6.10 -9.80
C VAL A 14 54.46 6.82 -9.00
N ALA A 15 53.90 7.93 -9.51
CA ALA A 15 52.78 8.61 -8.87
C ALA A 15 51.40 7.95 -9.14
N ALA A 16 51.32 6.97 -10.05
CA ALA A 16 50.08 6.28 -10.42
C ALA A 16 49.85 4.95 -9.66
N ALA A 17 50.56 4.73 -8.55
CA ALA A 17 50.41 3.54 -7.71
C ALA A 17 50.29 3.90 -6.22
N ALA A 18 49.54 4.97 -5.91
CA ALA A 18 48.93 5.07 -4.60
C ALA A 18 47.78 4.06 -4.57
N GLU A 19 48.02 2.90 -3.94
CA GLU A 19 46.98 1.94 -3.62
C GLU A 19 45.81 2.67 -2.92
N PRO A 20 44.57 2.54 -3.42
CA PRO A 20 43.42 3.12 -2.77
C PRO A 20 43.12 2.35 -1.48
N ASP A 21 43.44 2.99 -0.35
CA ASP A 21 42.79 2.88 0.97
C ASP A 21 42.30 1.50 1.46
N GLU A 22 43.21 0.51 1.57
CA GLU A 22 42.91 -0.79 2.20
C GLU A 22 42.58 -0.69 3.71
N LEU A 23 42.85 0.45 4.36
CA LEU A 23 42.56 0.69 5.77
C LEU A 23 41.06 0.93 6.02
N ASP A 24 40.36 1.54 5.06
CA ASP A 24 38.94 1.92 5.17
C ASP A 24 38.00 0.70 5.02
N ASP A 25 38.45 -0.35 4.32
CA ASP A 25 37.74 -1.62 4.19
C ASP A 25 37.79 -2.45 5.49
N ILE A 26 38.90 -2.37 6.24
CA ILE A 26 39.07 -3.12 7.50
C ILE A 26 38.16 -2.55 8.59
N ASP A 27 38.01 -1.22 8.66
CA ASP A 27 37.13 -0.60 9.64
C ASP A 27 35.64 -0.81 9.30
N LYS A 28 35.26 -0.80 8.01
CA LYS A 28 33.90 -1.21 7.57
C LYS A 28 33.59 -2.66 7.94
N VAL A 29 34.50 -3.58 7.66
CA VAL A 29 34.32 -5.00 8.03
C VAL A 29 34.26 -5.19 9.55
N ARG A 30 35.00 -4.37 10.32
CA ARG A 30 34.93 -4.39 11.78
C ARG A 30 33.57 -3.91 12.28
N ASP A 31 33.04 -2.83 11.72
CA ASP A 31 31.74 -2.28 12.09
C ASP A 31 30.60 -3.23 11.71
N ASP A 32 30.66 -3.84 10.52
CA ASP A 32 29.71 -4.87 10.08
C ASP A 32 29.75 -6.09 11.01
N LEU A 33 30.94 -6.54 11.39
CA LEU A 33 31.11 -7.67 12.31
C LEU A 33 30.59 -7.33 13.72
N GLN A 34 30.79 -6.09 14.19
CA GLN A 34 30.26 -5.63 15.46
C GLN A 34 28.73 -5.52 15.43
N SER A 35 28.16 -5.03 14.34
CA SER A 35 26.72 -4.95 14.10
C SER A 35 26.08 -6.35 14.06
N ALA A 36 26.69 -7.29 13.31
CA ALA A 36 26.24 -8.68 13.27
C ALA A 36 26.33 -9.36 14.64
N LYS A 37 27.38 -9.08 15.42
CA LYS A 37 27.51 -9.56 16.80
C LYS A 37 26.42 -9.01 17.72
N GLN A 38 26.09 -7.72 17.59
CA GLN A 38 25.02 -7.08 18.36
C GLN A 38 23.65 -7.67 18.00
N MET A 39 23.40 -7.88 16.70
CA MET A 39 22.17 -8.50 16.20
C MET A 39 22.01 -9.93 16.74
N LEU A 40 23.07 -10.76 16.65
CA LEU A 40 23.06 -12.12 17.17
C LEU A 40 22.82 -12.15 18.69
N ALA A 41 23.39 -11.21 19.44
CA ALA A 41 23.15 -11.11 20.88
C ALA A 41 21.68 -10.79 21.21
N LEU A 42 21.03 -9.93 20.41
CA LEU A 42 19.60 -9.64 20.54
C LEU A 42 18.75 -10.86 20.16
N GLU A 43 19.11 -11.57 19.09
CA GLU A 43 18.43 -12.80 18.68
C GLU A 43 18.52 -13.89 19.74
N LEU A 44 19.70 -14.11 20.34
CA LEU A 44 19.87 -15.07 21.43
C LEU A 44 19.03 -14.69 22.64
N ARG A 45 19.01 -13.41 23.03
CA ARG A 45 18.16 -12.94 24.14
C ARG A 45 16.67 -13.12 23.83
N SER A 46 16.25 -12.86 22.60
CA SER A 46 14.87 -13.09 22.13
C SER A 46 14.52 -14.57 22.17
N LYS A 47 15.41 -15.43 21.65
CA LYS A 47 15.24 -16.88 21.64
C LYS A 47 15.12 -17.44 23.05
N GLU A 48 15.97 -17.01 23.98
CA GLU A 48 15.85 -17.45 25.37
C GLU A 48 14.56 -16.96 26.06
N ALA A 49 14.03 -15.78 25.69
CA ALA A 49 12.75 -15.31 26.21
C ALA A 49 11.59 -16.19 25.68
N LEU A 50 11.60 -16.50 24.39
CA LEU A 50 10.64 -17.40 23.75
C LEU A 50 10.72 -18.83 24.33
N GLU A 51 11.93 -19.36 24.59
CA GLU A 51 12.09 -20.68 25.22
C GLU A 51 11.54 -20.72 26.65
N ARG A 52 11.71 -19.64 27.43
CA ARG A 52 11.13 -19.53 28.78
C ARG A 52 9.60 -19.47 28.72
N GLU A 53 9.04 -18.71 27.79
CA GLU A 53 7.59 -18.62 27.60
C GLU A 53 7.00 -19.95 27.11
N ASN A 54 7.63 -20.60 26.15
CA ASN A 54 7.21 -21.90 25.64
C ASN A 54 7.22 -22.96 26.76
N LYS A 55 8.26 -22.98 27.61
CA LYS A 55 8.31 -23.85 28.79
C LYS A 55 7.17 -23.56 29.78
N ARG A 56 6.80 -22.28 29.97
CA ARG A 56 5.67 -21.89 30.82
C ARG A 56 4.32 -22.33 30.22
N LEU A 57 4.15 -22.20 28.91
CA LEU A 57 2.96 -22.65 28.20
C LEU A 57 2.82 -24.17 28.23
N LEU A 58 3.89 -24.93 28.01
CA LEU A 58 3.90 -26.39 28.12
C LEU A 58 3.51 -26.85 29.53
N ALA A 59 4.02 -26.18 30.58
CA ALA A 59 3.61 -26.48 31.95
C ALA A 59 2.11 -26.18 32.19
N ARG A 60 1.59 -25.08 31.64
CA ARG A 60 0.16 -24.74 31.73
C ARG A 60 -0.71 -25.75 31.00
N VAL A 61 -0.30 -26.20 29.81
CA VAL A 61 -1.00 -27.25 29.05
C VAL A 61 -1.00 -28.56 29.83
N ALA A 62 0.14 -28.96 30.42
CA ALA A 62 0.21 -30.16 31.25
C ALA A 62 -0.75 -30.10 32.44
N ASN A 63 -0.78 -28.97 33.16
CA ASN A 63 -1.70 -28.78 34.29
C ASN A 63 -3.18 -28.82 33.83
N LEU A 64 -3.51 -28.16 32.71
CA LEU A 64 -4.87 -28.20 32.17
C LEU A 64 -5.28 -29.60 31.71
N GLN A 65 -4.35 -30.39 31.16
CA GLN A 65 -4.59 -31.78 30.79
C GLN A 65 -4.83 -32.67 32.02
N GLU A 66 -4.14 -32.39 33.14
CA GLU A 66 -4.37 -33.08 34.42
C GLU A 66 -5.73 -32.71 35.02
N GLU A 67 -6.08 -31.42 35.04
CA GLU A 67 -7.40 -30.94 35.46
C GLU A 67 -8.54 -31.53 34.62
N LEU A 68 -8.33 -31.73 33.31
CA LEU A 68 -9.32 -32.33 32.42
C LEU A 68 -9.46 -33.83 32.66
N LYS A 69 -8.36 -34.53 32.95
CA LYS A 69 -8.38 -35.95 33.32
C LYS A 69 -9.13 -36.16 34.63
N ASP A 70 -8.84 -35.35 35.65
CA ASP A 70 -9.52 -35.44 36.95
C ASP A 70 -11.02 -35.13 36.84
N LYS A 71 -11.41 -34.18 35.99
CA LYS A 71 -12.82 -33.90 35.67
C LYS A 71 -13.48 -35.02 34.86
N SER A 72 -12.73 -35.73 33.99
CA SER A 72 -13.27 -36.81 33.16
C SER A 72 -13.62 -38.09 33.95
N THR A 73 -13.01 -38.29 35.13
CA THR A 73 -13.30 -39.42 36.02
C THR A 73 -14.47 -39.18 36.99
N GLY A 74 -15.03 -37.96 37.03
CA GLY A 74 -16.01 -37.55 38.03
C GLY A 74 -17.48 -37.49 37.59
N THR A 75 -17.79 -37.60 36.30
CA THR A 75 -19.18 -37.43 35.83
C THR A 75 -19.46 -38.30 34.61
N SER A 76 -20.15 -39.41 34.84
CA SER A 76 -20.98 -40.04 33.82
C SER A 76 -22.07 -39.04 33.41
N GLY A 77 -21.82 -38.30 32.33
CA GLY A 77 -22.79 -37.39 31.71
C GLY A 77 -23.96 -38.14 31.07
N PRO A 78 -25.10 -37.47 30.88
CA PRO A 78 -26.34 -38.08 30.41
C PRO A 78 -26.18 -38.61 28.99
N MET A 79 -26.90 -39.68 28.66
CA MET A 79 -26.93 -40.22 27.29
C MET A 79 -27.30 -39.09 26.32
N ARG A 80 -26.44 -38.83 25.33
CA ARG A 80 -26.66 -37.86 24.25
C ARG A 80 -28.04 -38.08 23.63
N SER A 81 -28.88 -37.05 23.61
CA SER A 81 -30.17 -37.11 22.93
C SER A 81 -29.98 -37.11 21.41
N ASP A 82 -30.96 -37.62 20.67
CA ASP A 82 -30.92 -37.62 19.20
C ASP A 82 -30.72 -36.22 18.60
N THR A 83 -31.16 -35.17 19.30
CA THR A 83 -30.94 -33.77 18.93
C THR A 83 -29.47 -33.38 18.95
N ASP A 84 -28.72 -33.84 19.95
CA ASP A 84 -27.28 -33.60 20.06
C ASP A 84 -26.53 -34.33 18.94
N GLN A 85 -26.96 -35.54 18.61
CA GLN A 85 -26.37 -36.32 17.53
C GLN A 85 -26.61 -35.67 16.15
N GLN A 86 -27.79 -35.09 15.93
CA GLN A 86 -28.10 -34.31 14.72
C GLN A 86 -27.27 -33.03 14.64
N LEU A 87 -27.12 -32.30 15.75
CA LEU A 87 -26.28 -31.09 15.79
C LEU A 87 -24.81 -31.43 15.49
N ILE A 88 -24.28 -32.51 16.05
CA ILE A 88 -22.92 -32.98 15.78
C ILE A 88 -22.74 -33.33 14.30
N ASN A 89 -23.73 -33.96 13.68
CA ASN A 89 -23.66 -34.30 12.26
C ASN A 89 -23.68 -33.05 11.37
N LYS A 90 -24.47 -32.02 11.72
CA LYS A 90 -24.47 -30.72 11.03
C LYS A 90 -23.13 -30.01 11.16
N LEU A 91 -22.58 -29.93 12.38
CA LEU A 91 -21.28 -29.32 12.63
C LEU A 91 -20.14 -30.05 11.90
N LYS A 92 -20.23 -31.39 11.78
CA LYS A 92 -19.27 -32.16 10.98
C LYS A 92 -19.40 -31.89 9.48
N ALA A 93 -20.62 -31.78 8.96
CA ALA A 93 -20.86 -31.46 7.55
C ALA A 93 -20.34 -30.05 7.22
N GLU A 94 -20.62 -29.07 8.07
CA GLU A 94 -20.12 -27.70 7.95
C GLU A 94 -18.59 -27.64 8.04
N ALA A 95 -17.98 -28.41 8.95
CA ALA A 95 -16.52 -28.51 9.02
C ALA A 95 -15.92 -29.11 7.72
N THR A 96 -16.55 -30.13 7.13
CA THR A 96 -16.07 -30.69 5.86
C THR A 96 -16.26 -29.75 4.68
N GLU A 97 -17.31 -28.95 4.68
CA GLU A 97 -17.55 -27.93 3.66
C GLU A 97 -16.53 -26.78 3.77
N ALA A 98 -16.23 -26.33 5.00
CA ALA A 98 -15.18 -25.36 5.26
C ALA A 98 -13.81 -25.87 4.78
N ASP A 99 -13.47 -27.14 5.04
CA ASP A 99 -12.24 -27.76 4.53
C ASP A 99 -12.18 -27.82 3.00
N HIS A 100 -13.32 -28.02 2.33
CA HIS A 100 -13.40 -28.00 0.86
C HIS A 100 -13.18 -26.58 0.32
N ILE A 101 -13.83 -25.58 0.93
CA ILE A 101 -13.68 -24.17 0.56
C ILE A 101 -12.23 -23.72 0.72
N VAL A 102 -11.56 -24.10 1.82
CA VAL A 102 -10.14 -23.78 2.04
C VAL A 102 -9.27 -24.38 0.93
N LYS A 103 -9.46 -25.65 0.58
CA LYS A 103 -8.71 -26.30 -0.51
C LYS A 103 -8.95 -25.65 -1.86
N ASP A 104 -10.20 -25.29 -2.16
CA ASP A 104 -10.53 -24.59 -3.41
C ASP A 104 -9.88 -23.20 -3.47
N MET A 105 -9.86 -22.49 -2.35
CA MET A 105 -9.17 -21.20 -2.26
C MET A 105 -7.66 -21.35 -2.40
N GLU A 106 -7.05 -22.34 -1.75
CA GLU A 106 -5.62 -22.66 -1.91
C GLU A 106 -5.27 -22.96 -3.38
N GLN A 107 -6.10 -23.75 -4.07
CA GLN A 107 -5.90 -24.02 -5.50
C GLN A 107 -6.00 -22.74 -6.35
N LYS A 108 -6.99 -21.88 -6.09
CA LYS A 108 -7.12 -20.59 -6.78
C LYS A 108 -5.91 -19.68 -6.52
N TYR A 109 -5.40 -19.64 -5.29
CA TYR A 109 -4.18 -18.91 -4.96
C TYR A 109 -2.96 -19.46 -5.70
N HIS A 110 -2.83 -20.78 -5.80
CA HIS A 110 -1.74 -21.39 -6.57
C HIS A 110 -1.81 -21.03 -8.06
N VAL A 111 -2.98 -21.17 -8.68
CA VAL A 111 -3.17 -20.84 -10.11
C VAL A 111 -2.89 -19.36 -10.36
N THR A 112 -3.44 -18.46 -9.54
CA THR A 112 -3.21 -17.02 -9.70
C THR A 112 -1.74 -16.63 -9.48
N ALA A 113 -1.03 -17.29 -8.56
CA ALA A 113 0.41 -17.10 -8.38
C ALA A 113 1.21 -17.55 -9.62
N GLU A 114 0.87 -18.70 -10.22
CA GLU A 114 1.49 -19.18 -11.45
C GLU A 114 1.23 -18.25 -12.65
N GLU A 115 0.01 -17.72 -12.76
CA GLU A 115 -0.34 -16.72 -13.78
C GLU A 115 0.45 -15.41 -13.58
N LEU A 116 0.62 -14.97 -12.34
CA LEU A 116 1.43 -13.80 -12.01
C LEU A 116 2.89 -14.00 -12.39
N ASP A 117 3.48 -15.17 -12.09
CA ASP A 117 4.85 -15.47 -12.49
C ASP A 117 4.99 -15.58 -14.02
N SER A 118 4.00 -16.16 -14.70
CA SER A 118 3.93 -16.23 -16.16
C SER A 118 3.87 -14.83 -16.79
N THR A 119 3.05 -13.94 -16.24
CA THR A 119 2.93 -12.55 -16.74
C THR A 119 4.19 -11.74 -16.46
N ARG A 120 4.82 -11.89 -15.29
CA ARG A 120 6.13 -11.30 -14.98
C ARG A 120 7.18 -11.70 -16.00
N ARG A 121 7.32 -13.00 -16.31
CA ARG A 121 8.26 -13.48 -17.33
C ARG A 121 7.99 -12.91 -18.72
N LYS A 122 6.72 -12.80 -19.12
CA LYS A 122 6.33 -12.18 -20.40
C LYS A 122 6.67 -10.69 -20.43
N LEU A 123 6.42 -9.98 -19.34
CA LEU A 123 6.74 -8.56 -19.19
C LEU A 123 8.26 -8.33 -19.29
N GLU A 124 9.05 -9.11 -18.55
CA GLU A 124 10.51 -9.06 -18.60
C GLU A 124 11.04 -9.35 -20.01
N SER A 125 10.50 -10.36 -20.68
CA SER A 125 10.85 -10.68 -22.08
C SER A 125 10.49 -9.54 -23.05
N ALA A 126 9.35 -8.88 -22.85
CA ALA A 126 8.93 -7.74 -23.65
C ALA A 126 9.80 -6.51 -23.37
N TRP A 127 10.15 -6.27 -22.11
CA TRP A 127 11.03 -5.18 -21.68
C TRP A 127 12.42 -5.34 -22.30
N LEU A 128 13.04 -6.52 -22.21
CA LEU A 128 14.33 -6.82 -22.84
C LEU A 128 14.28 -6.59 -24.36
N ARG A 129 13.16 -6.98 -25.00
CA ARG A 129 12.96 -6.77 -26.44
C ARG A 129 12.84 -5.29 -26.79
N ASN A 130 12.12 -4.50 -25.99
CA ASN A 130 12.00 -3.05 -26.19
C ASN A 130 13.34 -2.35 -25.98
N GLN A 131 14.07 -2.68 -24.90
CA GLN A 131 15.40 -2.14 -24.65
C GLN A 131 16.36 -2.40 -25.82
N LYS A 132 16.30 -3.61 -26.39
CA LYS A 132 17.09 -3.95 -27.59
C LYS A 132 16.68 -3.10 -28.80
N LEU A 133 15.38 -2.92 -29.04
CA LEU A 133 14.89 -2.09 -30.16
C LEU A 133 15.24 -0.61 -29.97
N GLU A 134 15.23 -0.10 -28.74
CA GLU A 134 15.67 1.26 -28.41
C GLU A 134 17.16 1.46 -28.69
N LEU A 135 18.00 0.49 -28.33
CA LEU A 135 19.43 0.51 -28.66
C LEU A 135 19.66 0.46 -30.17
N GLU A 136 18.92 -0.39 -30.91
CA GLU A 136 18.98 -0.44 -32.38
C GLU A 136 18.50 0.88 -33.02
N LEU A 137 17.47 1.52 -32.48
CA LEU A 137 16.99 2.82 -32.92
C LEU A 137 18.01 3.94 -32.63
N LYS A 138 18.60 3.96 -31.44
CA LYS A 138 19.68 4.92 -31.08
C LYS A 138 20.89 4.73 -32.00
N ALA A 139 21.29 3.49 -32.28
CA ALA A 139 22.37 3.19 -33.23
C ALA A 139 22.02 3.62 -34.67
N ALA A 140 20.78 3.38 -35.12
CA ALA A 140 20.32 3.81 -36.45
C ALA A 140 20.24 5.33 -36.58
N LEU A 141 19.81 6.03 -35.53
CA LEU A 141 19.79 7.50 -35.48
C LEU A 141 21.20 8.08 -35.45
N SER A 142 22.10 7.51 -34.65
CA SER A 142 23.52 7.89 -34.63
C SER A 142 24.19 7.67 -36.00
N SER A 143 23.92 6.54 -36.65
CA SER A 143 24.39 6.27 -38.02
C SER A 143 23.78 7.21 -39.07
N ARG A 144 22.59 7.79 -38.81
CA ARG A 144 21.92 8.75 -39.71
C ARG A 144 22.48 10.16 -39.57
N VAL A 145 22.95 10.55 -38.39
CA VAL A 145 23.56 11.86 -38.12
C VAL A 145 24.92 12.00 -38.81
N VAL A 146 25.68 10.90 -39.00
CA VAL A 146 26.95 10.90 -39.74
C VAL A 146 26.76 11.08 -41.27
N ALA A 147 25.54 10.87 -41.79
CA ALA A 147 25.27 10.88 -43.24
C ALA A 147 24.65 12.19 -43.78
N GLN A 148 24.41 13.22 -42.97
CA GLN A 148 23.78 14.47 -43.43
C GLN A 148 24.69 15.69 -43.21
N GLN A 149 25.28 16.18 -44.30
CA GLN A 149 25.71 17.58 -44.42
C GLN A 149 24.52 18.54 -44.20
N PRO A 150 24.76 19.76 -43.69
CA PRO A 150 23.68 20.66 -43.29
C PRO A 150 23.08 21.37 -44.51
N VAL A 151 21.75 21.33 -44.62
CA VAL A 151 20.97 22.22 -45.49
C VAL A 151 20.01 23.01 -44.60
N PRO A 152 19.94 24.35 -44.70
CA PRO A 152 19.09 25.15 -43.82
C PRO A 152 17.67 25.27 -44.39
N ARG A 153 16.74 25.66 -43.51
CA ARG A 153 15.32 26.09 -43.72
C ARG A 153 14.32 25.03 -43.20
N GLN A 154 13.20 25.36 -42.57
CA GLN A 154 12.48 26.63 -42.40
C GLN A 154 11.48 26.45 -41.24
N MET A 155 11.25 27.52 -40.48
CA MET A 155 10.17 27.60 -39.49
C MET A 155 8.80 27.54 -40.19
N SER A 156 7.93 26.60 -39.79
CA SER A 156 6.51 26.64 -40.13
C SER A 156 5.67 26.13 -38.95
N MET A 157 4.92 27.04 -38.35
CA MET A 157 3.93 26.76 -37.32
C MET A 157 2.66 26.21 -37.96
N LYS A 158 2.12 25.09 -37.43
CA LYS A 158 0.69 24.79 -37.47
C LYS A 158 0.25 24.13 -36.16
N LYS A 159 -0.73 24.78 -35.52
CA LYS A 159 -1.43 24.41 -34.29
C LYS A 159 -2.49 23.33 -34.56
N LEU A 160 -2.85 22.54 -33.55
CA LEU A 160 -4.19 22.02 -33.18
C LEU A 160 -3.97 21.07 -31.97
N SER A 161 -4.41 21.32 -30.72
CA SER A 161 -5.76 21.41 -30.12
C SER A 161 -6.28 20.08 -29.52
N VAL A 162 -6.55 20.11 -28.20
CA VAL A 162 -7.59 19.38 -27.41
C VAL A 162 -7.28 17.97 -26.85
N MET A 163 -6.90 17.95 -25.55
CA MET A 163 -7.38 17.22 -24.32
C MET A 163 -7.94 15.76 -24.36
N PRO A 164 -8.27 15.12 -23.20
CA PRO A 164 -7.35 14.46 -22.24
C PRO A 164 -7.79 13.01 -21.91
N SER A 165 -6.89 12.09 -21.55
CA SER A 165 -7.28 10.90 -20.77
C SER A 165 -6.13 10.02 -20.27
N VAL A 166 -6.22 9.75 -18.96
CA VAL A 166 -5.84 8.54 -18.21
C VAL A 166 -4.35 8.24 -18.02
N GLU A 167 -3.89 8.64 -16.82
CA GLU A 167 -3.08 7.86 -15.88
C GLU A 167 -1.91 7.06 -16.49
N HIS A 168 -0.77 7.72 -16.64
CA HIS A 168 0.51 7.06 -16.62
C HIS A 168 1.22 7.42 -15.31
N LEU A 169 1.55 6.38 -14.56
CA LEU A 169 2.39 6.41 -13.37
C LEU A 169 3.63 7.26 -13.65
N SER A 170 3.76 8.36 -12.91
CA SER A 170 4.97 9.17 -12.85
C SER A 170 6.04 8.37 -12.09
N GLU A 171 6.71 7.46 -12.79
CA GLU A 171 8.12 7.24 -12.55
C GLU A 171 8.80 8.52 -13.02
N GLU A 172 9.04 9.43 -12.07
CA GLU A 172 9.97 10.53 -12.27
C GLU A 172 11.34 9.87 -12.42
N GLU A 173 11.77 9.71 -13.67
CA GLU A 173 13.15 9.49 -14.05
C GLU A 173 13.96 10.61 -13.37
N GLU A 174 14.77 10.25 -12.37
CA GLU A 174 15.86 11.10 -11.96
C GLU A 174 16.82 11.16 -13.16
N GLU A 175 16.72 12.25 -13.92
CA GLU A 175 17.76 12.63 -14.88
C GLU A 175 19.03 12.89 -14.06
N ASP A 176 19.86 11.85 -13.94
CA ASP A 176 21.27 11.97 -13.60
C ASP A 176 21.91 12.86 -14.67
N GLU A 177 21.99 14.17 -14.38
CA GLU A 177 22.86 15.10 -15.09
C GLU A 177 24.32 14.76 -14.75
N ASP A 178 24.85 13.72 -15.38
CA ASP A 178 26.29 13.53 -15.59
C ASP A 178 26.77 14.63 -16.56
N GLU A 179 27.03 15.83 -16.05
CA GLU A 179 27.80 16.84 -16.77
C GLU A 179 29.30 16.70 -16.42
N ASP A 180 30.06 16.39 -17.47
CA ASP A 180 31.52 16.26 -17.54
C ASP A 180 32.28 17.28 -16.66
N ASP A 181 33.01 16.78 -15.67
CA ASP A 181 33.98 17.54 -14.87
C ASP A 181 35.32 17.56 -15.62
N ASP A 182 35.51 18.54 -16.52
CA ASP A 182 36.83 18.87 -17.09
C ASP A 182 37.62 19.70 -16.07
N ASP A 183 38.20 19.02 -15.08
CA ASP A 183 39.15 19.62 -14.13
C ASP A 183 40.54 19.69 -14.76
N SER A 184 40.90 20.86 -15.23
CA SER A 184 42.29 21.25 -15.46
C SER A 184 42.50 22.69 -15.05
N SER A 185 42.69 22.92 -13.74
CA SER A 185 43.43 24.10 -13.28
C SER A 185 44.12 23.87 -11.93
N ASP A 186 45.30 23.26 -12.01
CA ASP A 186 46.40 23.40 -11.04
C ASP A 186 46.62 24.89 -10.67
N GLY A 187 46.25 25.27 -9.43
CA GLY A 187 46.55 26.59 -8.86
C GLY A 187 45.37 27.41 -8.30
N SER A 188 44.35 26.76 -7.73
CA SER A 188 43.18 27.46 -7.19
C SER A 188 43.44 28.09 -5.81
N SER A 189 43.14 29.39 -5.66
CA SER A 189 43.20 30.11 -4.39
C SER A 189 42.09 29.67 -3.43
N ASP A 190 42.31 29.84 -2.12
CA ASP A 190 41.34 29.59 -1.03
C ASP A 190 39.92 30.14 -1.35
N ALA A 191 39.87 31.31 -2.00
CA ALA A 191 38.63 31.94 -2.43
C ALA A 191 37.84 31.19 -3.51
N SER A 192 38.47 30.37 -4.35
CA SER A 192 37.74 29.61 -5.37
C SER A 192 37.22 28.27 -4.84
N GLN A 193 37.92 27.66 -3.89
CA GLN A 193 37.39 26.49 -3.15
C GLN A 193 36.12 26.85 -2.36
N GLU A 194 36.11 28.01 -1.69
CA GLU A 194 34.95 28.50 -0.95
C GLU A 194 33.73 28.75 -1.88
N ILE A 195 33.96 29.22 -3.12
CA ILE A 195 32.90 29.42 -4.12
C ILE A 195 32.31 28.07 -4.57
N ASP A 196 33.15 27.07 -4.80
CA ASP A 196 32.71 25.74 -5.23
C ASP A 196 31.93 25.02 -4.13
N GLU A 197 32.38 25.13 -2.87
CA GLU A 197 31.65 24.63 -1.69
C GLU A 197 30.30 25.34 -1.49
N ALA A 198 30.26 26.66 -1.67
CA ALA A 198 29.01 27.42 -1.65
C ALA A 198 28.04 26.96 -2.77
N ARG A 199 28.56 26.64 -3.95
CA ARG A 199 27.75 26.09 -5.06
C ARG A 199 27.20 24.70 -4.73
N ARG A 200 28.02 23.80 -4.15
CA ARG A 200 27.59 22.46 -3.75
C ARG A 200 26.52 22.51 -2.67
N THR A 201 26.71 23.32 -1.63
CA THR A 201 25.73 23.49 -0.55
C THR A 201 24.42 24.10 -1.05
N ALA A 202 24.46 25.05 -2.00
CA ALA A 202 23.26 25.60 -2.61
C ALA A 202 22.46 24.55 -3.42
N ARG A 203 23.17 23.68 -4.17
CA ARG A 203 22.54 22.56 -4.90
C ARG A 203 21.89 21.57 -3.94
N GLU A 204 22.57 21.21 -2.85
CA GLU A 204 22.04 20.30 -1.84
C GLU A 204 20.78 20.86 -1.17
N LEU A 205 20.78 22.14 -0.76
CA LEU A 205 19.61 22.78 -0.19
C LEU A 205 18.42 22.79 -1.15
N LYS A 206 18.66 23.08 -2.44
CA LYS A 206 17.62 23.05 -3.47
C LYS A 206 17.03 21.65 -3.65
N LEU A 207 17.86 20.61 -3.63
CA LEU A 207 17.39 19.23 -3.71
C LEU A 207 16.50 18.87 -2.51
N LEU A 208 16.90 19.26 -1.30
CA LEU A 208 16.11 19.05 -0.09
C LEU A 208 14.78 19.83 -0.10
N GLU A 209 14.76 21.05 -0.66
CA GLU A 209 13.52 21.83 -0.86
C GLU A 209 12.56 21.13 -1.83
N VAL A 210 13.07 20.63 -2.96
CA VAL A 210 12.27 19.88 -3.95
C VAL A 210 11.71 18.61 -3.32
N LYS A 211 12.55 17.84 -2.60
CA LYS A 211 12.10 16.64 -1.89
C LYS A 211 11.02 16.95 -0.86
N LEU A 212 11.22 17.98 -0.03
CA LEU A 212 10.25 18.41 0.97
C LEU A 212 8.90 18.78 0.32
N LYS A 213 8.94 19.51 -0.80
CA LYS A 213 7.75 19.87 -1.56
C LYS A 213 7.03 18.63 -2.09
N ALA A 214 7.76 17.69 -2.70
CA ALA A 214 7.18 16.46 -3.24
C ALA A 214 6.50 15.60 -2.15
N VAL A 215 7.12 15.48 -0.96
CA VAL A 215 6.50 14.75 0.16
C VAL A 215 5.25 15.48 0.67
N ARG A 216 5.28 16.81 0.78
CA ARG A 216 4.11 17.61 1.17
C ARG A 216 2.96 17.47 0.17
N ASP A 217 3.24 17.51 -1.12
CA ASP A 217 2.23 17.33 -2.17
C ASP A 217 1.61 15.92 -2.09
N LYS A 218 2.43 14.89 -1.89
CA LYS A 218 1.95 13.51 -1.64
C LYS A 218 1.09 13.41 -0.38
N GLN A 219 1.43 14.13 0.69
CA GLN A 219 0.64 14.18 1.93
C GLN A 219 -0.72 14.86 1.70
N ASN A 220 -0.74 15.99 0.98
CA ASN A 220 -1.97 16.69 0.63
C ASN A 220 -2.90 15.82 -0.21
N SER A 221 -2.36 15.06 -1.17
CA SER A 221 -3.14 14.09 -1.94
C SER A 221 -3.70 12.98 -1.04
N ALA A 222 -2.88 12.41 -0.15
CA ALA A 222 -3.36 11.41 0.81
C ALA A 222 -4.45 11.95 1.75
N LEU A 223 -4.41 13.22 2.15
CA LEU A 223 -5.47 13.85 2.94
C LEU A 223 -6.78 14.00 2.15
N LYS A 224 -6.69 14.35 0.85
CA LYS A 224 -7.87 14.40 -0.03
C LYS A 224 -8.49 13.02 -0.18
N ASP A 225 -7.68 11.98 -0.40
CA ASP A 225 -8.16 10.60 -0.47
C ASP A 225 -8.83 10.16 0.84
N ARG A 226 -8.28 10.56 1.99
CA ARG A 226 -8.88 10.26 3.31
C ARG A 226 -10.28 10.84 3.43
N ARG A 227 -10.48 12.10 3.01
CA ARG A 227 -11.78 12.76 3.02
C ARG A 227 -12.76 12.08 2.05
N MET A 228 -12.28 11.73 0.85
CA MET A 228 -13.05 10.97 -0.14
C MET A 228 -13.53 9.63 0.44
N TYR A 229 -12.65 8.81 0.99
CA TYR A 229 -13.03 7.52 1.56
C TYR A 229 -13.98 7.64 2.75
N LYS A 230 -13.83 8.66 3.60
CA LYS A 230 -14.79 8.92 4.68
C LYS A 230 -16.18 9.26 4.13
N GLN A 231 -16.27 10.10 3.11
CA GLN A 231 -17.53 10.44 2.45
C GLN A 231 -18.18 9.22 1.77
N GLU A 232 -17.37 8.40 1.09
CA GLU A 232 -17.84 7.14 0.50
C GLU A 232 -18.34 6.16 1.57
N LEU A 233 -17.62 6.01 2.68
CA LEU A 233 -18.02 5.16 3.79
C LEU A 233 -19.40 5.58 4.35
N ALA A 234 -19.58 6.87 4.62
CA ALA A 234 -20.86 7.41 5.10
C ALA A 234 -21.99 7.20 4.08
N LYS A 235 -21.71 7.41 2.79
CA LYS A 235 -22.65 7.16 1.70
C LYS A 235 -23.07 5.70 1.65
N LYS A 236 -22.12 4.75 1.76
CA LYS A 236 -22.41 3.31 1.75
C LYS A 236 -23.18 2.85 2.97
N GLN A 237 -22.89 3.41 4.15
CA GLN A 237 -23.68 3.16 5.35
C GLN A 237 -25.14 3.62 5.17
N LYS A 238 -25.36 4.81 4.61
CA LYS A 238 -26.71 5.31 4.32
C LYS A 238 -27.43 4.45 3.29
N GLU A 239 -26.73 4.02 2.24
CA GLU A 239 -27.25 3.12 1.21
C GLU A 239 -27.64 1.74 1.78
N LEU A 240 -26.81 1.18 2.67
CA LEU A 240 -27.12 -0.10 3.32
C LEU A 240 -28.36 0.01 4.22
N LYS A 241 -28.47 1.10 5.00
CA LYS A 241 -29.65 1.34 5.84
C LYS A 241 -30.93 1.46 5.00
N SER A 242 -30.90 2.21 3.90
CA SER A 242 -32.09 2.36 3.05
C SER A 242 -32.47 1.06 2.36
N GLU A 243 -31.50 0.26 1.93
CA GLU A 243 -31.77 -1.05 1.30
C GLU A 243 -32.34 -2.07 2.29
N LYS A 244 -31.85 -2.08 3.54
CA LYS A 244 -32.45 -2.89 4.61
C LYS A 244 -33.89 -2.49 4.90
N LYS A 245 -34.21 -1.18 4.89
CA LYS A 245 -35.60 -0.70 5.05
C LYS A 245 -36.50 -1.21 3.91
N LYS A 246 -36.04 -1.14 2.65
CA LYS A 246 -36.79 -1.70 1.51
C LYS A 246 -37.01 -3.21 1.63
N TYR A 247 -35.99 -3.95 2.03
CA TYR A 247 -36.10 -5.39 2.24
C TYR A 247 -37.14 -5.72 3.32
N LYS A 248 -37.14 -5.00 4.46
CA LYS A 248 -38.16 -5.16 5.51
C LYS A 248 -39.58 -4.91 4.97
N ILE A 249 -39.76 -3.89 4.12
CA ILE A 249 -41.07 -3.59 3.51
C ILE A 249 -41.51 -4.75 2.60
N LEU A 250 -40.63 -5.21 1.71
CA LEU A 250 -40.90 -6.36 0.84
C LEU A 250 -41.22 -7.64 1.65
N GLN A 251 -40.51 -7.85 2.76
CA GLN A 251 -40.78 -8.97 3.67
C GLN A 251 -42.19 -8.90 4.25
N LYS A 252 -42.63 -7.72 4.72
CA LYS A 252 -44.00 -7.53 5.20
C LYS A 252 -45.04 -7.77 4.11
N GLU A 253 -44.78 -7.37 2.86
CA GLU A 253 -45.67 -7.63 1.72
C GLU A 253 -45.78 -9.13 1.41
N VAL A 254 -44.65 -9.85 1.40
CA VAL A 254 -44.60 -11.31 1.23
C VAL A 254 -45.36 -12.02 2.35
N ASP A 255 -45.15 -11.62 3.60
CA ASP A 255 -45.83 -12.21 4.75
C ASP A 255 -47.35 -11.96 4.67
N LYS A 256 -47.77 -10.77 4.23
CA LYS A 256 -49.19 -10.44 4.00
C LYS A 256 -49.80 -11.31 2.90
N MET A 257 -49.09 -11.53 1.78
CA MET A 257 -49.58 -12.45 0.74
C MET A 257 -49.63 -13.89 1.21
N ALA A 258 -48.61 -14.34 1.95
CA ALA A 258 -48.59 -15.68 2.52
C ALA A 258 -49.76 -15.90 3.50
N LYS A 259 -50.10 -14.88 4.30
CA LYS A 259 -51.28 -14.88 5.17
C LYS A 259 -52.58 -14.95 4.36
N LEU A 260 -52.79 -14.07 3.37
CA LEU A 260 -53.96 -14.13 2.49
C LEU A 260 -54.11 -15.47 1.74
N MET A 261 -53.00 -16.12 1.38
CA MET A 261 -53.02 -17.46 0.77
C MET A 261 -53.36 -18.57 1.77
N ARG A 262 -53.06 -18.39 3.07
CA ARG A 262 -53.43 -19.33 4.15
C ARG A 262 -54.87 -19.11 4.63
N ASP A 263 -55.34 -17.87 4.66
CA ASP A 263 -56.65 -17.45 5.19
C ASP A 263 -57.81 -17.74 4.20
N THR A 264 -57.63 -18.71 3.31
CA THR A 264 -58.77 -19.34 2.61
C THR A 264 -59.53 -20.32 3.50
N ASP A 265 -59.09 -20.58 4.74
CA ASP A 265 -59.75 -21.52 5.66
C ASP A 265 -60.21 -20.97 7.04
N GLU A 266 -59.98 -19.71 7.45
CA GLU A 266 -60.54 -19.20 8.73
C GLU A 266 -60.70 -17.66 8.77
N GLU A 267 -61.87 -17.18 9.21
CA GLU A 267 -62.33 -15.78 9.24
C GLU A 267 -61.63 -14.92 10.32
N GLU A 268 -61.41 -13.65 9.96
CA GLU A 268 -61.19 -12.43 10.78
C GLU A 268 -60.51 -12.57 12.15
N GLU A 269 -59.27 -12.09 12.27
CA GLU A 269 -58.79 -11.45 13.51
C GLU A 269 -57.85 -10.27 13.19
N ASP A 270 -58.19 -9.13 13.81
CA ASP A 270 -57.56 -7.82 13.76
C ASP A 270 -56.02 -7.87 13.79
N GLU A 271 -55.36 -7.18 12.86
CA GLU A 271 -53.96 -6.81 13.02
C GLU A 271 -53.86 -5.29 13.08
N GLU A 272 -53.69 -4.81 14.31
CA GLU A 272 -53.26 -3.45 14.63
C GLU A 272 -52.03 -3.11 13.77
N GLU A 273 -52.17 -2.02 13.01
CA GLU A 273 -51.05 -1.38 12.32
C GLU A 273 -50.07 -0.84 13.37
N GLU A 274 -49.14 -1.68 13.84
CA GLU A 274 -47.92 -1.19 14.49
C GLU A 274 -47.05 -0.54 13.42
N GLU A 275 -47.29 0.76 13.22
CA GLU A 275 -46.31 1.70 12.69
C GLU A 275 -45.07 1.64 13.59
N GLU A 276 -44.14 0.73 13.27
CA GLU A 276 -42.75 0.85 13.74
C GLU A 276 -42.14 2.10 13.08
N GLU A 277 -42.42 3.26 13.67
CA GLU A 277 -41.55 4.42 13.64
C GLU A 277 -40.22 4.00 14.29
N GLU A 278 -39.36 3.29 13.55
CA GLU A 278 -37.94 3.21 13.89
C GLU A 278 -37.38 4.63 13.76
N GLU A 279 -37.40 5.33 14.91
CA GLU A 279 -36.80 6.63 15.17
C GLU A 279 -35.54 6.82 14.33
N GLU A 280 -35.55 7.90 13.54
CA GLU A 280 -34.35 8.44 12.94
C GLU A 280 -33.41 8.90 14.06
N GLU A 281 -32.67 7.97 14.66
CA GLU A 281 -31.36 8.32 15.19
C GLU A 281 -30.48 8.64 13.97
N GLU A 282 -30.57 9.92 13.58
CA GLU A 282 -29.45 10.75 13.14
C GLU A 282 -28.22 10.30 13.93
N SER A 283 -27.53 9.32 13.36
CA SER A 283 -26.17 8.99 13.74
C SER A 283 -25.40 10.26 13.43
N GLU A 284 -25.32 11.12 14.44
CA GLU A 284 -24.28 12.09 14.73
C GLU A 284 -22.95 11.37 14.51
N SER A 285 -22.60 11.19 13.24
CA SER A 285 -21.27 10.85 12.79
C SER A 285 -20.50 12.10 13.13
N SER A 286 -20.04 12.15 14.38
CA SER A 286 -19.10 13.10 14.90
C SER A 286 -18.09 13.36 13.79
N GLU A 287 -18.30 14.48 13.11
CA GLU A 287 -17.28 15.21 12.39
C GLU A 287 -16.31 15.63 13.48
N SER A 288 -15.55 14.64 13.99
CA SER A 288 -14.33 14.87 14.69
C SER A 288 -13.45 15.51 13.63
N GLU A 289 -13.55 16.85 13.60
CA GLU A 289 -12.55 17.79 13.14
C GLU A 289 -11.22 17.15 13.48
N GLU A 290 -10.66 16.42 12.51
CA GLU A 290 -9.27 16.02 12.53
C GLU A 290 -8.56 17.35 12.48
N SER A 291 -8.30 17.88 13.67
CA SER A 291 -7.46 19.03 13.91
C SER A 291 -6.23 18.73 13.08
N ASP A 292 -6.14 19.45 11.97
CA ASP A 292 -4.95 19.50 11.16
C ASP A 292 -3.94 20.25 12.01
N ASP A 293 -3.42 19.55 13.01
CA ASP A 293 -2.22 19.90 13.74
C ASP A 293 -1.08 19.66 12.72
N GLU A 294 -1.11 20.43 11.63
CA GLU A 294 0.09 21.01 11.08
C GLU A 294 0.77 21.66 12.29
N PRO A 295 1.98 21.22 12.67
CA PRO A 295 2.67 21.88 13.75
C PRO A 295 2.84 23.34 13.35
N GLN A 296 2.06 24.20 13.98
CA GLN A 296 2.29 25.63 14.04
C GLN A 296 3.61 25.86 14.80
N SER A 297 4.78 25.45 14.27
CA SER A 297 6.08 25.91 14.80
C SER A 297 7.32 25.60 13.96
N GLU A 298 7.31 24.74 12.93
CA GLU A 298 8.51 24.56 12.09
C GLU A 298 8.36 25.34 10.78
N GLY A 299 8.26 26.67 10.93
CA GLY A 299 8.40 27.62 9.84
C GLY A 299 9.75 27.48 9.14
N GLU A 300 9.87 28.11 7.97
CA GLU A 300 11.17 28.23 7.30
C GLU A 300 12.25 28.74 8.25
N ALA A 301 13.46 28.18 8.12
CA ALA A 301 14.61 28.71 8.84
C ALA A 301 14.73 30.22 8.56
N PRO A 302 15.09 31.05 9.56
CA PRO A 302 15.19 32.49 9.37
C PRO A 302 16.18 32.82 8.25
N ALA A 303 15.98 33.94 7.55
CA ALA A 303 16.86 34.34 6.44
C ALA A 303 18.34 34.44 6.84
N SER A 304 18.62 34.70 8.12
CA SER A 304 19.95 34.74 8.73
C SER A 304 20.55 33.38 9.10
N ALA A 305 19.84 32.27 8.87
CA ALA A 305 20.32 30.92 9.20
C ALA A 305 21.51 30.51 8.33
N THR A 306 22.46 29.78 8.92
CA THR A 306 23.57 29.18 8.19
C THR A 306 23.07 28.09 7.24
N PRO A 307 23.84 27.72 6.19
CA PRO A 307 23.48 26.63 5.30
C PRO A 307 23.20 25.31 6.04
N GLU A 308 23.99 24.98 7.06
CA GLU A 308 23.79 23.81 7.91
C GLU A 308 22.46 23.87 8.68
N GLN A 309 22.11 25.03 9.25
CA GLN A 309 20.84 25.21 9.96
C GLN A 309 19.63 25.06 9.01
N LYS A 310 19.75 25.55 7.77
CA LYS A 310 18.72 25.37 6.74
C LYS A 310 18.57 23.90 6.36
N LYS A 311 19.69 23.19 6.17
CA LYS A 311 19.72 21.75 5.89
C LYS A 311 19.07 20.94 7.00
N ASP A 312 19.41 21.22 8.25
CA ASP A 312 18.82 20.56 9.42
C ASP A 312 17.30 20.80 9.51
N ASN A 313 16.84 22.03 9.29
CA ASN A 313 15.40 22.34 9.26
C ASN A 313 14.67 21.58 8.16
N LEU A 314 15.20 21.58 6.93
CA LEU A 314 14.62 20.85 5.80
C LEU A 314 14.57 19.34 6.05
N CYS A 315 15.64 18.76 6.59
CA CYS A 315 15.71 17.34 6.94
C CYS A 315 14.69 16.96 8.02
N ARG A 316 14.55 17.77 9.08
CA ARG A 316 13.55 17.52 10.15
C ARG A 316 12.13 17.56 9.61
N ARG A 317 11.81 18.61 8.84
CA ARG A 317 10.49 18.75 8.20
C ARG A 317 10.21 17.60 7.23
N SER A 318 11.19 17.21 6.41
CA SER A 318 11.02 16.09 5.47
C SER A 318 10.68 14.80 6.20
N LYS A 319 11.42 14.47 7.28
CA LYS A 319 11.13 13.27 8.10
C LYS A 319 9.75 13.32 8.73
N TYR A 320 9.32 14.49 9.20
CA TYR A 320 7.97 14.68 9.75
C TYR A 320 6.88 14.39 8.71
N TYR A 321 6.97 15.03 7.53
CA TYR A 321 6.00 14.85 6.45
C TYR A 321 6.01 13.41 5.92
N GLU A 322 7.18 12.77 5.80
CA GLU A 322 7.32 11.35 5.40
C GLU A 322 6.63 10.40 6.39
N GLY A 323 6.84 10.62 7.70
CA GLY A 323 6.20 9.81 8.75
C GLY A 323 4.68 9.94 8.72
N ARG A 324 4.16 11.17 8.63
CA ARG A 324 2.72 11.43 8.56
C ARG A 324 2.11 10.92 7.25
N LEU A 325 2.81 11.05 6.12
CA LEU A 325 2.39 10.46 4.84
C LEU A 325 2.26 8.94 4.93
N THR A 326 3.22 8.26 5.58
CA THR A 326 3.17 6.81 5.77
C THR A 326 1.97 6.37 6.59
N SER A 327 1.70 7.08 7.70
CA SER A 327 0.52 6.83 8.53
C SER A 327 -0.80 7.09 7.78
N LEU A 328 -0.88 8.17 7.00
CA LEU A 328 -2.05 8.49 6.17
C LEU A 328 -2.29 7.42 5.10
N LYS A 329 -1.25 6.97 4.39
CA LYS A 329 -1.37 5.90 3.39
C LYS A 329 -1.92 4.60 4.00
N LYS A 330 -1.42 4.20 5.18
CA LYS A 330 -1.93 3.03 5.91
C LYS A 330 -3.39 3.21 6.33
N GLY A 331 -3.74 4.38 6.88
CA GLY A 331 -5.12 4.71 7.25
C GLY A 331 -6.07 4.69 6.06
N ASN A 332 -5.66 5.25 4.93
CA ASN A 332 -6.44 5.27 3.69
C ASN A 332 -6.65 3.87 3.12
N TYR A 333 -5.63 3.02 3.17
CA TYR A 333 -5.77 1.62 2.77
C TYR A 333 -6.85 0.90 3.59
N LEU A 334 -6.86 1.09 4.91
CA LEU A 334 -7.89 0.52 5.79
C LEU A 334 -9.29 1.10 5.51
N LEU A 335 -9.38 2.42 5.29
CA LEU A 335 -10.65 3.06 4.95
C LEU A 335 -11.20 2.55 3.61
N LYS A 336 -10.36 2.43 2.60
CA LYS A 336 -10.74 1.88 1.29
C LYS A 336 -11.25 0.44 1.42
N ALA A 337 -10.54 -0.42 2.15
CA ALA A 337 -10.98 -1.79 2.39
C ALA A 337 -12.32 -1.85 3.14
N ASN A 338 -12.58 -0.92 4.08
CA ASN A 338 -13.87 -0.82 4.76
C ASN A 338 -14.99 -0.37 3.82
N VAL A 339 -14.73 0.56 2.90
CA VAL A 339 -15.69 0.97 1.85
C VAL A 339 -16.04 -0.21 0.95
N GLU A 340 -15.04 -0.99 0.52
CA GLU A 340 -15.23 -2.19 -0.30
C GLU A 340 -16.08 -3.24 0.44
N ARG A 341 -15.77 -3.54 1.71
CA ARG A 341 -16.58 -4.47 2.50
C ARG A 341 -18.04 -4.02 2.65
N LEU A 342 -18.26 -2.72 2.91
CA LEU A 342 -19.63 -2.18 2.98
C LEU A 342 -20.33 -2.20 1.62
N GLN A 343 -19.60 -2.05 0.52
CA GLN A 343 -20.17 -2.19 -0.82
C GLN A 343 -20.66 -3.62 -1.06
N ASP A 344 -19.92 -4.63 -0.61
CA ASP A 344 -20.33 -6.02 -0.69
C ASP A 344 -21.58 -6.29 0.16
N ASP A 345 -21.64 -5.74 1.38
CA ASP A 345 -22.82 -5.83 2.25
C ASP A 345 -24.06 -5.18 1.58
N VAL A 346 -23.89 -4.02 0.94
CA VAL A 346 -24.95 -3.35 0.16
C VAL A 346 -25.41 -4.22 -0.99
N ASN A 347 -24.48 -4.80 -1.75
CA ASN A 347 -24.80 -5.64 -2.90
C ASN A 347 -25.56 -6.90 -2.47
N LYS A 348 -25.10 -7.56 -1.40
CA LYS A 348 -25.79 -8.72 -0.83
C LYS A 348 -27.21 -8.36 -0.38
N GLN A 349 -27.39 -7.22 0.28
CA GLN A 349 -28.72 -6.78 0.69
C GLN A 349 -29.63 -6.49 -0.51
N LYS A 350 -29.10 -5.87 -1.58
CA LYS A 350 -29.85 -5.65 -2.83
C LYS A 350 -30.25 -6.95 -3.51
N GLU A 351 -29.36 -7.93 -3.54
CA GLU A 351 -29.65 -9.26 -4.08
C GLU A 351 -30.78 -9.94 -3.30
N MET A 352 -30.73 -9.89 -1.96
CA MET A 352 -31.83 -10.40 -1.12
C MET A 352 -33.16 -9.68 -1.40
N SER A 353 -33.16 -8.35 -1.53
CA SER A 353 -34.35 -7.59 -1.92
C SER A 353 -34.88 -8.00 -3.29
N LEU A 354 -33.98 -8.19 -4.26
CA LEU A 354 -34.33 -8.53 -5.63
C LEU A 354 -34.94 -9.94 -5.71
N VAL A 355 -34.33 -10.94 -5.08
CA VAL A 355 -34.88 -12.31 -5.02
C VAL A 355 -36.27 -12.30 -4.38
N LEU A 356 -36.43 -11.63 -3.26
CA LEU A 356 -37.73 -11.55 -2.57
C LEU A 356 -38.80 -10.87 -3.44
N GLN A 357 -38.41 -9.82 -4.18
CA GLN A 357 -39.29 -9.14 -5.12
C GLN A 357 -39.64 -10.03 -6.33
N GLU A 358 -38.71 -10.82 -6.86
CA GLU A 358 -38.94 -11.79 -7.93
C GLU A 358 -39.89 -12.92 -7.49
N ASP A 359 -39.72 -13.42 -6.27
CA ASP A 359 -40.62 -14.40 -5.66
C ASP A 359 -42.03 -13.84 -5.50
N LEU A 360 -42.16 -12.62 -4.97
CA LEU A 360 -43.44 -11.93 -4.83
C LEU A 360 -44.14 -11.74 -6.18
N ASN A 361 -43.39 -11.30 -7.20
CA ASN A 361 -43.90 -11.13 -8.56
C ASN A 361 -44.34 -12.47 -9.19
N SER A 362 -43.61 -13.55 -8.94
CA SER A 362 -43.98 -14.88 -9.45
C SER A 362 -45.29 -15.37 -8.83
N VAL A 363 -45.44 -15.22 -7.50
CA VAL A 363 -46.70 -15.58 -6.81
C VAL A 363 -47.87 -14.74 -7.32
N LEU A 364 -47.68 -13.43 -7.50
CA LEU A 364 -48.70 -12.55 -8.10
C LEU A 364 -49.07 -12.97 -9.54
N ALA A 365 -48.09 -13.39 -10.34
CA ALA A 365 -48.32 -13.84 -11.70
C ALA A 365 -49.03 -15.20 -11.77
N GLU A 366 -48.87 -16.06 -10.76
CA GLU A 366 -49.62 -17.32 -10.64
C GLU A 366 -51.06 -17.11 -10.14
N LEU A 367 -51.32 -16.02 -9.40
CA LEU A 367 -52.64 -15.67 -8.85
C LEU A 367 -53.55 -14.90 -9.83
N GLY A 368 -52.97 -14.25 -10.85
CA GLY A 368 -53.69 -13.52 -11.90
C GLY A 368 -53.92 -14.37 -13.15
#